data_AF-A0AB33SQM1-F1
#
_entry.id   AF-A0AB33SQM1-F1
#
_cell.length_a   1.000
_cell.length_b   1.000
_cell.length_c   1.000
_cell.angle_alpha   90.00
_cell.angle_beta   90.00
_cell.angle_gamma   90.00
#
_symmetry.space_group_name_H-M   'P 1'
#
loop_
_entity.id
_entity.type
_entity.pdbx_description
1 polymer ?
#
loop_
_entity_poly.entity_id
_entity_poly.type
_entity_poly.pdbx_seq_one_letter_code
_entity_poly.pdbx_strand_id
1 'polypeptide(L)'
;MSFVVTIPEALAAVATDLAGIGSTIGTANAAAAVPTTTVLAAAADEVSAAMAALFSGHAQAYQALSAQAALFHEQFVRALTAGAGSYAAAEAASAAPLEGVLDVINAPALALLGRPLIGNGANGAPGTGANGGDGGILIGNGGAGGSGAAGMPGGNGGAAGLFGNGGAGGAGGNVASGTAGFGGAGGAGGLLYGAGGAGGAGGRAGGGVGGIGGAGGTGTNVTGGAGGAGGNGGLLFGAGGVGGVGGDGVAFLGTAPGGPGGAGGAGGLFGVGGAGGAGGIGLVGNGGAGGSGGSALLWGDGGAGGAGALGGGATGVGGAGGNGGTAGLLFGAGGAGGFGFGGAGGAGGLGGKAGLIGDGGDGGAGGNGTGAKGGDGGAGGGAILVGNGGNGGNAGSGTPNGSAGTGGAGGLLGKNGMNGLP
;
A
#
# COMPACT_ATOMS: atom_id res chain seq x y z
N MET A 1 -3.72 -23.15 28.49
CA MET A 1 -2.71 -23.29 27.42
C MET A 1 -2.50 -21.93 26.81
N SER A 2 -1.27 -21.41 26.72
CA SER A 2 -1.02 -20.16 25.98
C SER A 2 -0.87 -20.50 24.50
N PHE A 3 -1.71 -19.91 23.65
CA PHE A 3 -1.55 -20.01 22.20
C PHE A 3 -0.46 -19.02 21.77
N VAL A 4 0.53 -19.51 21.02
CA VAL A 4 1.52 -18.66 20.34
C VAL A 4 1.00 -18.43 18.94
N VAL A 5 0.82 -17.17 18.55
CA VAL A 5 0.39 -16.77 17.21
C VAL A 5 1.59 -16.13 16.52
N THR A 6 1.98 -16.67 15.37
CA THR A 6 3.06 -16.15 14.52
C THR A 6 2.54 -15.91 13.11
N ILE A 7 3.15 -14.98 12.38
CA ILE A 7 2.89 -14.77 10.96
C ILE A 7 4.22 -15.02 10.24
N PRO A 8 4.49 -16.27 9.80
CA PRO A 8 5.78 -16.65 9.22
C PRO A 8 6.21 -15.75 8.05
N GLU A 9 5.24 -15.33 7.24
CA GLU A 9 5.45 -14.46 6.08
C GLU A 9 5.93 -13.06 6.49
N ALA A 10 5.36 -12.50 7.57
CA ALA A 10 5.78 -11.20 8.09
C ALA A 10 7.20 -11.27 8.66
N LEU A 11 7.55 -12.37 9.33
CA LEU A 11 8.90 -12.58 9.86
C LEU A 11 9.93 -12.74 8.73
N ALA A 12 9.58 -13.43 7.64
CA ALA A 12 10.43 -13.56 6.46
C ALA A 12 10.64 -12.21 5.74
N ALA A 13 9.59 -11.38 5.64
CA ALA A 13 9.70 -10.03 5.09
C ALA A 13 10.63 -9.15 5.94
N VAL A 14 10.44 -9.14 7.27
CA VAL A 14 11.30 -8.40 8.20
C VAL A 14 12.76 -8.87 8.16
N ALA A 15 13.01 -10.18 8.02
CA ALA A 15 14.36 -10.71 7.87
C ALA A 15 15.04 -10.19 6.58
N THR A 16 14.27 -10.07 5.49
CA THR A 16 14.74 -9.50 4.22
C THR A 16 15.07 -8.02 4.36
N ASP A 17 14.20 -7.24 5.02
CA ASP A 17 14.42 -5.82 5.28
C ASP A 17 15.68 -5.59 6.13
N LEU A 18 15.85 -6.37 7.20
CA LEU A 18 17.05 -6.31 8.02
C LEU A 18 18.31 -6.67 7.24
N ALA A 19 18.27 -7.66 6.34
CA ALA A 19 19.40 -7.97 5.48
C ALA A 19 19.78 -6.76 4.60
N GLY A 20 18.78 -6.06 4.05
CA GLY A 20 18.97 -4.82 3.30
C GLY A 20 19.57 -3.68 4.14
N ILE A 21 19.11 -3.50 5.38
CA ILE A 21 19.68 -2.53 6.32
C ILE A 21 21.15 -2.87 6.62
N GLY A 22 21.44 -4.14 6.92
CA GLY A 22 22.81 -4.61 7.18
C GLY A 22 23.75 -4.36 6.01
N SER A 23 23.29 -4.60 4.77
CA SER A 23 24.05 -4.30 3.55
C SER A 23 24.32 -2.79 3.38
N THR A 24 23.30 -1.96 3.65
CA THR A 24 23.41 -0.50 3.54
C THR A 24 24.40 0.07 4.56
N ILE A 25 24.32 -0.38 5.82
CA ILE A 25 25.27 0.04 6.86
C ILE A 25 26.68 -0.46 6.55
N GLY A 26 26.81 -1.70 6.08
CA GLY A 26 28.10 -2.29 5.71
C GLY A 26 28.80 -1.50 4.60
N THR A 27 28.08 -1.10 3.55
CA THR A 27 28.63 -0.29 2.46
C THR A 27 28.99 1.12 2.91
N ALA A 28 28.17 1.76 3.75
CA ALA A 28 28.47 3.08 4.32
C ALA A 28 29.73 3.05 5.20
N ASN A 29 29.85 2.06 6.08
CA ASN A 29 31.03 1.89 6.94
C ASN A 29 32.31 1.62 6.13
N ALA A 30 32.22 0.83 5.07
CA ALA A 30 33.33 0.58 4.16
C ALA A 30 33.76 1.87 3.42
N ALA A 31 32.82 2.65 2.91
CA ALA A 31 33.10 3.91 2.23
C ALA A 31 33.76 4.95 3.17
N ALA A 32 33.35 4.98 4.45
CA ALA A 32 33.89 5.89 5.44
C ALA A 32 35.27 5.46 6.01
N ALA A 33 35.69 4.21 5.78
CA ALA A 33 36.89 3.65 6.43
C ALA A 33 38.17 4.41 6.10
N VAL A 34 38.50 4.57 4.81
CA VAL A 34 39.72 5.28 4.39
C VAL A 34 39.74 6.74 4.85
N PRO A 35 38.73 7.59 4.56
CA PRO A 35 38.79 9.02 4.90
C PRO A 35 38.82 9.30 6.40
N THR A 36 38.37 8.37 7.26
CA THR A 36 38.36 8.55 8.72
C THR A 36 39.58 7.96 9.42
N THR A 37 40.23 6.94 8.83
CA THR A 37 41.40 6.27 9.43
C THR A 37 42.73 6.87 8.99
N THR A 38 42.73 7.72 7.96
CA THR A 38 43.95 8.36 7.42
C THR A 38 43.92 9.89 7.59
N VAL A 39 43.48 10.39 8.74
CA VAL A 39 43.42 11.83 9.01
C VAL A 39 44.85 12.38 9.08
N LEU A 40 45.13 13.41 8.28
CA LEU A 40 46.43 14.08 8.25
C LEU A 40 46.47 15.21 9.28
N ALA A 41 47.65 15.46 9.85
CA ALA A 41 47.89 16.59 10.74
C ALA A 41 47.68 17.92 9.98
N ALA A 42 46.98 18.87 10.61
CA ALA A 42 46.67 20.17 9.99
C ALA A 42 47.92 21.07 9.86
N ALA A 43 48.90 20.90 10.74
CA ALA A 43 50.20 21.58 10.71
C ALA A 43 51.30 20.65 11.26
N ALA A 44 52.56 21.08 11.17
CA ALA A 44 53.74 20.28 11.55
C ALA A 44 54.01 20.24 13.06
N ASP A 45 53.11 20.80 13.88
CA ASP A 45 53.26 20.81 15.33
C ASP A 45 52.76 19.50 15.99
N GLU A 46 53.25 19.25 17.19
CA GLU A 46 52.95 18.04 17.95
C GLU A 46 51.47 17.94 18.36
N VAL A 47 50.76 19.06 18.53
CA VAL A 47 49.33 19.07 18.89
C VAL A 47 48.50 18.62 17.69
N SER A 48 48.78 19.14 16.50
CA SER A 48 48.14 18.71 15.24
C SER A 48 48.38 17.23 14.95
N ALA A 49 49.60 16.73 15.17
CA ALA A 49 49.93 15.31 15.01
C ALA A 49 49.20 14.42 16.02
N ALA A 50 49.14 14.83 17.30
CA ALA A 50 48.42 14.10 18.34
C ALA A 50 46.91 14.03 18.09
N MET A 51 46.30 15.13 17.62
CA MET A 51 44.88 15.18 17.29
C MET A 51 44.54 14.28 16.08
N ALA A 52 45.36 14.30 15.02
CA ALA A 52 45.18 13.41 13.87
C ALA A 52 45.29 11.92 14.26
N ALA A 53 46.24 11.59 15.15
CA ALA A 53 46.40 10.24 15.69
C ALA A 53 45.20 9.82 16.56
N LEU A 54 44.65 10.73 17.38
CA LEU A 54 43.46 10.46 18.19
C LEU A 54 42.24 10.15 17.32
N PHE A 55 41.96 10.97 16.30
CA PHE A 55 40.83 10.74 15.39
C PHE A 55 40.99 9.46 14.58
N SER A 56 42.19 9.20 14.04
CA SER A 56 42.48 7.98 13.29
C SER A 56 42.36 6.72 14.17
N GLY A 57 42.85 6.79 15.42
CA GLY A 57 42.72 5.71 16.40
C GLY A 57 41.26 5.44 16.81
N HIS A 58 40.45 6.50 16.99
CA HIS A 58 39.02 6.36 17.26
C HIS A 58 38.27 5.73 16.07
N ALA A 59 38.60 6.13 14.84
CA ALA A 59 38.03 5.54 13.63
C ALA A 59 38.37 4.05 13.50
N GLN A 60 39.60 3.64 13.80
CA GLN A 60 39.99 2.22 13.81
C GLN A 60 39.21 1.40 14.84
N ALA A 61 39.01 1.93 16.06
CA ALA A 61 38.19 1.29 17.08
C ALA A 61 36.72 1.17 16.64
N TYR A 62 36.17 2.21 16.01
CA TYR A 62 34.83 2.18 15.44
C TYR A 62 34.69 1.12 14.33
N GLN A 63 35.68 0.97 13.45
CA GLN A 63 35.67 -0.04 12.40
C GLN A 63 35.69 -1.47 12.96
N ALA A 64 36.49 -1.71 14.01
CA ALA A 64 36.51 -3.01 14.69
C ALA A 64 35.16 -3.35 15.35
N LEU A 65 34.55 -2.38 16.04
CA LEU A 65 33.22 -2.55 16.64
C LEU A 65 32.14 -2.76 15.56
N SER A 66 32.23 -2.04 14.45
CA SER A 66 31.30 -2.16 13.32
C SER A 66 31.35 -3.53 12.68
N ALA A 67 32.53 -4.14 12.55
CA ALA A 67 32.66 -5.51 12.07
C ALA A 67 32.02 -6.52 13.03
N GLN A 68 32.16 -6.31 14.35
CA GLN A 68 31.52 -7.17 15.35
C GLN A 68 29.99 -7.02 15.34
N ALA A 69 29.47 -5.80 15.16
CA ALA A 69 28.05 -5.54 14.99
C ALA A 69 27.48 -6.19 13.73
N ALA A 70 28.23 -6.18 12.61
CA ALA A 70 27.81 -6.84 11.38
C ALA A 70 27.65 -8.36 11.56
N LEU A 71 28.57 -9.02 12.27
CA LEU A 71 28.47 -10.45 12.57
C LEU A 71 27.27 -10.77 13.45
N PHE A 72 27.00 -9.95 14.47
CA PHE A 72 25.80 -10.10 15.30
C PHE A 72 24.53 -9.94 14.47
N HIS A 73 24.48 -8.93 13.59
CA HIS A 73 23.34 -8.68 12.71
C HIS A 73 23.08 -9.85 11.76
N GLU A 74 24.12 -10.41 11.14
CA GLU A 74 23.99 -11.62 10.30
C GLU A 74 23.44 -12.82 11.08
N GLN A 75 23.92 -13.03 12.31
CA GLN A 75 23.41 -14.10 13.18
C GLN A 75 21.94 -13.87 13.55
N PHE A 76 21.56 -12.63 13.83
CA PHE A 76 20.18 -12.26 14.13
C PHE A 76 19.25 -12.52 12.94
N VAL A 77 19.62 -12.06 11.74
CA VAL A 77 18.85 -12.31 10.51
C VAL A 77 18.75 -13.81 10.21
N ARG A 78 19.85 -14.56 10.36
CA ARG A 78 19.86 -16.01 10.15
C ARG A 78 18.93 -16.74 11.13
N ALA A 79 18.96 -16.36 12.41
CA ALA A 79 18.08 -16.94 13.42
C ALA A 79 16.60 -16.60 13.16
N LEU A 80 16.31 -15.37 12.73
CA LEU A 80 14.96 -14.94 12.39
C LEU A 80 14.39 -15.70 11.18
N THR A 81 15.17 -15.85 10.11
CA THR A 81 14.79 -16.65 8.94
C THR A 81 14.57 -18.12 9.29
N ALA A 82 15.46 -18.70 10.12
CA ALA A 82 15.30 -20.08 10.58
C ALA A 82 14.05 -20.26 11.45
N GLY A 83 13.75 -19.28 12.31
CA GLY A 83 12.52 -19.25 13.11
C GLY A 83 11.26 -19.16 12.25
N ALA A 84 11.24 -18.28 11.24
CA ALA A 84 10.11 -18.21 10.31
C ALA A 84 9.87 -19.54 9.59
N GLY A 85 10.95 -20.19 9.13
CA GLY A 85 10.88 -21.52 8.49
C GLY A 85 10.37 -22.62 9.42
N SER A 86 10.74 -22.60 10.71
CA SER A 86 10.27 -23.62 11.66
C SER A 86 8.79 -23.47 12.00
N TYR A 87 8.27 -22.24 12.12
CA TYR A 87 6.84 -22.00 12.32
C TYR A 87 6.01 -22.41 11.08
N ALA A 88 6.46 -22.06 9.88
CA ALA A 88 5.80 -22.49 8.64
C ALA A 88 5.80 -24.02 8.48
N ALA A 89 6.90 -24.69 8.83
CA ALA A 89 6.99 -26.15 8.81
C ALA A 89 6.07 -26.81 9.85
N ALA A 90 5.93 -26.21 11.04
CA ALA A 90 5.01 -26.70 12.06
C ALA A 90 3.55 -26.59 11.62
N GLU A 91 3.18 -25.48 10.97
CA GLU A 91 1.85 -25.32 10.37
C GLU A 91 1.59 -26.38 9.29
N ALA A 92 2.53 -26.57 8.36
CA ALA A 92 2.41 -27.59 7.32
C ALA A 92 2.28 -29.03 7.89
N ALA A 93 3.07 -29.37 8.92
CA ALA A 93 3.00 -30.67 9.57
C ALA A 93 1.66 -30.89 10.30
N SER A 94 1.08 -29.82 10.85
CA SER A 94 -0.24 -29.86 11.49
C SER A 94 -1.39 -30.03 10.48
N ALA A 95 -1.22 -29.53 9.25
CA ALA A 95 -2.20 -29.66 8.17
C ALA A 95 -2.12 -31.01 7.43
N ALA A 96 -0.95 -31.64 7.36
CA ALA A 96 -0.70 -32.84 6.56
C ALA A 96 -1.70 -34.01 6.77
N PRO A 97 -2.19 -34.32 7.99
CA PRO A 97 -3.19 -35.37 8.18
C PRO A 97 -4.57 -35.05 7.57
N LEU A 98 -4.89 -33.77 7.37
CA LEU A 98 -6.17 -33.32 6.80
C LEU A 98 -6.17 -33.36 5.27
N GLU A 99 -4.99 -33.22 4.63
CA GLU A 99 -4.84 -33.25 3.16
C GLU A 99 -5.40 -34.54 2.54
N GLY A 100 -5.07 -35.71 3.10
CA GLY A 100 -5.56 -36.98 2.58
C GLY A 100 -7.08 -37.16 2.67
N VAL A 101 -7.73 -36.54 3.65
CA VAL A 101 -9.19 -36.53 3.77
C VAL A 101 -9.80 -35.55 2.75
N LEU A 102 -9.17 -34.39 2.55
CA LEU A 102 -9.60 -33.42 1.55
C LEU A 102 -9.49 -33.98 0.14
N ASP A 103 -8.45 -34.73 -0.20
CA ASP A 103 -8.28 -35.37 -1.50
C ASP A 103 -9.45 -36.32 -1.83
N VAL A 104 -9.87 -37.14 -0.88
CA VAL A 104 -11.01 -38.06 -1.06
C VAL A 104 -12.32 -37.30 -1.27
N ILE A 105 -12.54 -36.24 -0.49
CA ILE A 105 -13.75 -35.39 -0.60
C ILE A 105 -13.75 -34.61 -1.92
N ASN A 106 -12.58 -34.14 -2.35
CA ASN A 106 -12.44 -33.29 -3.52
C ASN A 106 -12.35 -34.06 -4.83
N ALA A 107 -11.91 -35.32 -4.83
CA ALA A 107 -11.68 -36.11 -6.04
C ALA A 107 -12.89 -36.12 -7.01
N PRO A 108 -14.15 -36.30 -6.57
CA PRO A 108 -15.29 -36.26 -7.48
C PRO A 108 -15.51 -34.87 -8.10
N ALA A 109 -15.38 -33.80 -7.30
CA ALA A 109 -15.56 -32.43 -7.77
C ALA A 109 -14.42 -31.99 -8.70
N LEU A 110 -13.18 -32.36 -8.37
CA LEU A 110 -12.01 -32.09 -9.19
C LEU A 110 -12.10 -32.81 -10.55
N ALA A 111 -12.57 -34.06 -10.56
CA ALA A 111 -12.77 -34.83 -11.80
C ALA A 111 -13.90 -34.27 -12.68
N LEU A 112 -14.99 -33.78 -12.07
CA LEU A 112 -16.17 -33.33 -12.80
C LEU A 112 -16.13 -31.83 -13.19
N LEU A 113 -15.56 -30.99 -12.33
CA LEU A 113 -15.65 -29.53 -12.41
C LEU A 113 -14.28 -28.86 -12.50
N GLY A 114 -13.18 -29.62 -12.40
CA GLY A 114 -11.82 -29.08 -12.45
C GLY A 114 -11.46 -28.22 -11.23
N ARG A 115 -12.27 -28.26 -10.16
CA ARG A 115 -12.10 -27.43 -8.97
C ARG A 115 -12.46 -28.21 -7.70
N PRO A 116 -11.69 -28.09 -6.61
CA PRO A 116 -12.00 -28.77 -5.36
C PRO A 116 -13.36 -28.31 -4.81
N LEU A 117 -14.03 -29.19 -4.06
CA LEU A 117 -15.28 -28.87 -3.38
C LEU A 117 -15.01 -27.99 -2.14
N ILE A 118 -13.98 -28.35 -1.37
CA ILE A 118 -13.55 -27.68 -0.15
C ILE A 118 -12.03 -27.53 -0.17
N GLY A 119 -11.53 -26.36 0.19
CA GLY A 119 -10.09 -26.10 0.28
C GLY A 119 -9.76 -24.67 -0.10
N ASN A 120 -8.67 -24.14 0.43
CA ASN A 120 -8.20 -22.82 0.02
C ASN A 120 -7.54 -22.91 -1.36
N GLY A 121 -7.57 -21.79 -2.07
CA GLY A 121 -6.82 -21.63 -3.30
C GLY A 121 -5.31 -21.60 -3.04
N ALA A 122 -4.53 -22.14 -3.97
CA ALA A 122 -3.08 -22.11 -3.88
C ALA A 122 -2.55 -20.68 -4.01
N ASN A 123 -1.57 -20.29 -3.19
CA ASN A 123 -0.93 -18.99 -3.33
C ASN A 123 -0.07 -18.95 -4.60
N GLY A 124 -0.05 -17.81 -5.28
CA GLY A 124 0.87 -17.55 -6.37
C GLY A 124 2.31 -17.51 -5.88
N ALA A 125 3.24 -18.03 -6.68
CA ALA A 125 4.65 -18.06 -6.31
C ALA A 125 5.24 -16.63 -6.19
N PRO A 126 5.94 -16.28 -5.11
CA PRO A 126 6.58 -14.97 -4.97
C PRO A 126 7.58 -14.66 -6.10
N GLY A 127 7.64 -13.40 -6.50
CA GLY A 127 8.53 -12.93 -7.57
C GLY A 127 8.17 -13.40 -8.98
N THR A 128 7.00 -14.02 -9.18
CA THR A 128 6.55 -14.48 -10.52
C THR A 128 5.39 -13.68 -11.09
N GLY A 129 4.68 -12.92 -10.26
CA GLY A 129 3.40 -12.31 -10.62
C GLY A 129 2.28 -13.33 -10.87
N ALA A 130 2.45 -14.59 -10.46
CA ALA A 130 1.42 -15.62 -10.62
C ALA A 130 0.19 -15.28 -9.78
N ASN A 131 -0.99 -15.50 -10.35
CA ASN A 131 -2.24 -15.34 -9.62
C ASN A 131 -2.37 -16.38 -8.52
N GLY A 132 -3.07 -16.02 -7.44
CA GLY A 132 -3.59 -17.00 -6.50
C GLY A 132 -4.69 -17.83 -7.17
N GLY A 133 -4.72 -19.12 -6.87
CA GLY A 133 -5.78 -20.01 -7.30
C GLY A 133 -7.10 -19.70 -6.59
N ASP A 134 -8.21 -20.06 -7.22
CA ASP A 134 -9.53 -19.97 -6.60
C ASP A 134 -9.67 -20.97 -5.45
N GLY A 135 -10.43 -20.58 -4.44
CA GLY A 135 -10.89 -21.49 -3.39
C GLY A 135 -11.86 -22.55 -3.90
N GLY A 136 -12.06 -23.58 -3.08
CA GLY A 136 -13.01 -24.66 -3.32
C GLY A 136 -14.44 -24.13 -3.50
N ILE A 137 -15.25 -24.88 -4.24
CA ILE A 137 -16.59 -24.45 -4.68
C ILE A 137 -17.49 -24.07 -3.49
N LEU A 138 -17.50 -24.85 -2.42
CA LEU A 138 -18.35 -24.61 -1.26
C LEU A 138 -17.65 -23.80 -0.18
N ILE A 139 -16.48 -24.26 0.26
CA ILE A 139 -15.76 -23.64 1.36
C ILE A 139 -14.30 -23.51 0.95
N GLY A 140 -13.80 -22.28 0.97
CA GLY A 140 -12.41 -22.03 0.60
C GLY A 140 -12.16 -20.55 0.42
N ASN A 141 -11.10 -20.07 1.07
CA ASN A 141 -10.55 -18.77 0.75
C ASN A 141 -9.82 -18.82 -0.59
N GLY A 142 -9.79 -17.71 -1.31
CA GLY A 142 -8.91 -17.58 -2.46
C GLY A 142 -7.44 -17.50 -2.05
N GLY A 143 -6.55 -18.02 -2.90
CA GLY A 143 -5.11 -17.92 -2.68
C GLY A 143 -4.60 -16.49 -2.87
N ALA A 144 -3.55 -16.11 -2.14
CA ALA A 144 -2.89 -14.82 -2.36
C ALA A 144 -2.17 -14.80 -3.72
N GLY A 145 -2.17 -13.66 -4.40
CA GLY A 145 -1.36 -13.43 -5.60
C GLY A 145 0.13 -13.35 -5.25
N GLY A 146 0.98 -13.95 -6.09
CA GLY A 146 2.42 -13.86 -5.97
C GLY A 146 2.92 -12.45 -6.29
N SER A 147 3.93 -11.97 -5.59
CA SER A 147 4.59 -10.70 -5.94
C SER A 147 5.21 -10.75 -7.33
N GLY A 148 5.31 -9.61 -8.01
CA GLY A 148 5.96 -9.49 -9.31
C GLY A 148 7.49 -9.56 -9.21
N ALA A 149 8.13 -10.15 -10.23
CA ALA A 149 9.57 -9.93 -10.49
C ALA A 149 9.84 -8.45 -10.78
N ALA A 150 11.10 -8.03 -10.81
CA ALA A 150 11.44 -6.63 -11.11
C ALA A 150 10.72 -6.10 -12.37
N GLY A 151 9.88 -5.08 -12.19
CA GLY A 151 9.10 -4.44 -13.28
C GLY A 151 7.87 -5.21 -13.74
N MET A 152 7.65 -6.41 -13.23
CA MET A 152 6.47 -7.22 -13.52
C MET A 152 5.34 -6.93 -12.52
N PRO A 153 4.07 -7.00 -12.95
CA PRO A 153 2.95 -6.85 -12.05
C PRO A 153 2.90 -7.97 -11.00
N GLY A 154 2.29 -7.68 -9.86
CA GLY A 154 1.88 -8.70 -8.90
C GLY A 154 0.67 -9.46 -9.44
N GLY A 155 0.57 -10.73 -9.05
CA GLY A 155 -0.56 -11.58 -9.43
C GLY A 155 -1.83 -11.17 -8.70
N ASN A 156 -2.98 -11.43 -9.31
CA ASN A 156 -4.26 -11.22 -8.66
C ASN A 156 -4.45 -12.26 -7.54
N GLY A 157 -5.17 -11.88 -6.48
CA GLY A 157 -5.69 -12.85 -5.52
C GLY A 157 -6.80 -13.70 -6.14
N GLY A 158 -6.86 -14.97 -5.74
CA GLY A 158 -7.90 -15.89 -6.19
C GLY A 158 -9.26 -15.56 -5.58
N ALA A 159 -10.34 -15.95 -6.27
CA ALA A 159 -11.68 -15.79 -5.71
C ALA A 159 -11.98 -16.90 -4.69
N ALA A 160 -12.83 -16.61 -3.71
CA ALA A 160 -13.43 -17.63 -2.86
C ALA A 160 -14.60 -18.35 -3.55
N GLY A 161 -15.07 -19.44 -2.93
CA GLY A 161 -16.24 -20.20 -3.38
C GLY A 161 -17.58 -19.64 -2.90
N LEU A 162 -18.44 -20.51 -2.36
CA LEU A 162 -19.71 -20.11 -1.75
C LEU A 162 -19.49 -19.41 -0.40
N PHE A 163 -18.55 -19.93 0.39
CA PHE A 163 -18.08 -19.38 1.67
C PHE A 163 -16.56 -19.25 1.65
N GLY A 164 -16.04 -18.10 2.07
CA GLY A 164 -14.61 -17.85 2.21
C GLY A 164 -14.22 -16.43 1.80
N ASN A 165 -13.06 -15.97 2.20
CA ASN A 165 -12.56 -14.65 1.83
C ASN A 165 -11.76 -14.70 0.53
N GLY A 166 -11.82 -13.64 -0.26
CA GLY A 166 -10.97 -13.50 -1.44
C GLY A 166 -9.50 -13.38 -1.06
N GLY A 167 -8.62 -13.88 -1.92
CA GLY A 167 -7.18 -13.79 -1.72
C GLY A 167 -6.66 -12.36 -1.88
N ALA A 168 -5.61 -11.99 -1.16
CA ALA A 168 -4.96 -10.70 -1.38
C ALA A 168 -4.25 -10.66 -2.74
N GLY A 169 -4.21 -9.50 -3.40
CA GLY A 169 -3.39 -9.28 -4.58
C GLY A 169 -1.90 -9.20 -4.23
N GLY A 170 -1.04 -9.69 -5.12
CA GLY A 170 0.41 -9.62 -4.98
C GLY A 170 0.95 -8.23 -5.21
N ALA A 171 2.03 -7.87 -4.52
CA ALA A 171 2.71 -6.59 -4.76
C ALA A 171 3.36 -6.56 -6.16
N GLY A 172 3.35 -5.39 -6.80
CA GLY A 172 4.09 -5.14 -8.01
C GLY A 172 5.60 -5.16 -7.78
N GLY A 173 6.36 -5.61 -8.78
CA GLY A 173 7.80 -5.73 -8.66
C GLY A 173 8.53 -4.39 -8.77
N ASN A 174 9.46 -4.17 -7.85
CA ASN A 174 10.30 -2.97 -7.81
C ASN A 174 11.27 -2.92 -9.00
N VAL A 175 11.67 -1.72 -9.44
CA VAL A 175 12.68 -1.55 -10.49
C VAL A 175 13.73 -0.52 -10.14
N ALA A 176 14.94 -0.72 -10.66
CA ALA A 176 15.99 0.29 -10.68
C ALA A 176 15.82 1.30 -11.82
N SER A 177 15.13 0.91 -12.90
CA SER A 177 14.89 1.75 -14.08
C SER A 177 13.60 1.33 -14.79
N GLY A 178 12.86 2.28 -15.36
CA GLY A 178 11.61 2.03 -16.11
C GLY A 178 10.35 2.15 -15.26
N THR A 179 9.26 1.52 -15.66
CA THR A 179 8.01 1.54 -14.86
C THR A 179 8.02 0.39 -13.88
N ALA A 180 7.76 0.66 -12.61
CA ALA A 180 7.61 -0.39 -11.61
C ALA A 180 6.30 -1.18 -11.83
N GLY A 181 6.28 -2.43 -11.39
CA GLY A 181 5.14 -3.32 -11.59
C GLY A 181 3.87 -2.81 -10.90
N PHE A 182 2.71 -3.06 -11.47
CA PHE A 182 1.42 -2.79 -10.81
C PHE A 182 1.15 -3.79 -9.69
N GLY A 183 0.45 -3.38 -8.64
CA GLY A 183 -0.11 -4.31 -7.67
C GLY A 183 -1.23 -5.14 -8.30
N GLY A 184 -1.31 -6.41 -7.93
CA GLY A 184 -2.38 -7.31 -8.36
C GLY A 184 -3.70 -6.98 -7.68
N ALA A 185 -4.82 -7.26 -8.34
CA ALA A 185 -6.13 -7.05 -7.72
C ALA A 185 -6.39 -8.07 -6.59
N GLY A 186 -7.15 -7.69 -5.58
CA GLY A 186 -7.69 -8.63 -4.59
C GLY A 186 -8.77 -9.52 -5.20
N GLY A 187 -8.87 -10.75 -4.72
CA GLY A 187 -9.88 -11.71 -5.14
C GLY A 187 -11.24 -11.44 -4.52
N ALA A 188 -12.31 -11.93 -5.16
CA ALA A 188 -13.66 -11.78 -4.63
C ALA A 188 -13.90 -12.68 -3.40
N GLY A 189 -14.66 -12.17 -2.43
CA GLY A 189 -15.21 -12.93 -1.32
C GLY A 189 -16.28 -13.93 -1.77
N GLY A 190 -16.57 -14.89 -0.91
CA GLY A 190 -17.44 -16.01 -1.22
C GLY A 190 -18.89 -15.57 -1.41
N LEU A 191 -19.59 -16.19 -2.36
CA LEU A 191 -20.88 -15.70 -2.84
C LEU A 191 -21.89 -15.40 -1.71
N LEU A 192 -21.99 -16.24 -0.68
CA LEU A 192 -22.92 -16.00 0.44
C LEU A 192 -22.25 -15.28 1.60
N TYR A 193 -20.99 -15.60 1.87
CA TYR A 193 -20.24 -15.00 2.96
C TYR A 193 -18.75 -14.94 2.64
N GLY A 194 -18.18 -13.75 2.79
CA GLY A 194 -16.74 -13.54 2.73
C GLY A 194 -16.36 -12.12 2.36
N ALA A 195 -15.29 -11.61 2.95
CA ALA A 195 -14.72 -10.34 2.53
C ALA A 195 -13.95 -10.50 1.22
N GLY A 196 -13.91 -9.43 0.43
CA GLY A 196 -12.99 -9.33 -0.70
C GLY A 196 -11.55 -9.20 -0.22
N GLY A 197 -10.61 -9.72 -1.00
CA GLY A 197 -9.18 -9.61 -0.72
C GLY A 197 -8.67 -8.19 -0.91
N ALA A 198 -7.64 -7.79 -0.16
CA ALA A 198 -6.97 -6.52 -0.39
C ALA A 198 -6.27 -6.49 -1.76
N GLY A 199 -6.20 -5.33 -2.40
CA GLY A 199 -5.34 -5.11 -3.56
C GLY A 199 -3.86 -5.05 -3.17
N GLY A 200 -2.99 -5.52 -4.06
CA GLY A 200 -1.56 -5.49 -3.86
C GLY A 200 -0.98 -4.08 -3.99
N ALA A 201 0.09 -3.77 -3.28
CA ALA A 201 0.79 -2.50 -3.45
C ALA A 201 1.45 -2.42 -4.84
N GLY A 202 1.53 -1.22 -5.41
CA GLY A 202 2.33 -0.96 -6.59
C GLY A 202 3.83 -1.04 -6.28
N GLY A 203 4.60 -1.50 -7.27
CA GLY A 203 6.05 -1.58 -7.18
C GLY A 203 6.67 -0.20 -7.04
N ARG A 204 7.74 -0.11 -6.24
CA ARG A 204 8.49 1.12 -6.01
C ARG A 204 9.59 1.28 -7.05
N ALA A 205 9.82 2.53 -7.41
CA ALA A 205 10.97 2.97 -8.17
C ALA A 205 12.16 3.26 -7.24
N GLY A 206 13.33 2.70 -7.54
CA GLY A 206 14.61 3.10 -6.93
C GLY A 206 15.00 2.38 -5.65
N GLY A 207 15.81 1.33 -5.79
CA GLY A 207 16.65 0.83 -4.70
C GLY A 207 17.95 1.63 -4.65
N GLY A 208 18.11 2.48 -3.63
CA GLY A 208 19.39 3.09 -3.26
C GLY A 208 19.57 4.55 -3.70
N VAL A 209 19.49 5.46 -2.74
CA VAL A 209 20.20 6.75 -2.83
C VAL A 209 21.68 6.44 -2.61
N GLY A 210 22.41 6.18 -3.69
CA GLY A 210 23.88 6.19 -3.72
C GLY A 210 24.36 7.52 -4.27
N GLY A 211 25.17 8.25 -3.50
CA GLY A 211 25.68 9.57 -3.88
C GLY A 211 26.63 9.56 -5.09
N ILE A 212 26.55 10.66 -5.86
CA ILE A 212 27.58 11.31 -6.70
C ILE A 212 28.91 10.56 -6.92
N GLY A 213 29.16 10.18 -8.17
CA GLY A 213 30.52 9.88 -8.65
C GLY A 213 30.58 9.07 -9.96
N GLY A 214 30.36 9.72 -11.12
CA GLY A 214 30.67 9.14 -12.43
C GLY A 214 29.92 9.78 -13.58
N ALA A 215 30.60 10.57 -14.40
CA ALA A 215 30.08 11.07 -15.66
C ALA A 215 29.79 9.89 -16.62
N GLY A 216 28.55 9.78 -17.11
CA GLY A 216 28.18 8.84 -18.17
C GLY A 216 26.99 7.93 -17.85
N GLY A 217 25.80 8.50 -17.65
CA GLY A 217 24.55 7.75 -17.59
C GLY A 217 23.38 8.64 -17.97
N THR A 218 22.96 8.59 -19.23
CA THR A 218 21.76 9.29 -19.72
C THR A 218 20.50 8.67 -19.14
N GLY A 219 19.75 9.45 -18.37
CA GLY A 219 18.29 9.40 -18.17
C GLY A 219 17.64 8.03 -17.97
N THR A 220 17.26 7.72 -16.72
CA THR A 220 16.17 6.77 -16.49
C THR A 220 15.16 7.42 -15.53
N ASN A 221 14.03 7.86 -16.08
CA ASN A 221 12.84 8.21 -15.31
C ASN A 221 12.21 6.91 -14.81
N VAL A 222 11.80 6.87 -13.54
CA VAL A 222 11.26 5.64 -12.95
C VAL A 222 9.91 5.90 -12.29
N THR A 223 8.82 5.59 -13.00
CA THR A 223 7.44 5.79 -12.54
C THR A 223 7.04 4.69 -11.56
N GLY A 224 6.40 5.07 -10.45
CA GLY A 224 5.86 4.13 -9.48
C GLY A 224 4.69 3.33 -10.05
N GLY A 225 4.56 2.07 -9.64
CA GLY A 225 3.46 1.21 -10.08
C GLY A 225 2.15 1.61 -9.42
N ALA A 226 1.03 1.56 -10.12
CA ALA A 226 -0.30 1.66 -9.50
C ALA A 226 -0.54 0.55 -8.47
N GLY A 227 -1.28 0.85 -7.41
CA GLY A 227 -1.82 -0.15 -6.49
C GLY A 227 -2.96 -0.94 -7.13
N GLY A 228 -3.10 -2.21 -6.75
CA GLY A 228 -4.17 -3.08 -7.22
C GLY A 228 -5.52 -2.73 -6.58
N ALA A 229 -6.61 -2.96 -7.29
CA ALA A 229 -7.95 -2.78 -6.71
C ALA A 229 -8.21 -3.83 -5.61
N GLY A 230 -8.98 -3.48 -4.59
CA GLY A 230 -9.54 -4.44 -3.65
C GLY A 230 -10.60 -5.31 -4.32
N GLY A 231 -10.70 -6.56 -3.88
CA GLY A 231 -11.71 -7.49 -4.34
C GLY A 231 -13.09 -7.17 -3.79
N ASN A 232 -14.15 -7.55 -4.50
CA ASN A 232 -15.50 -7.37 -4.00
C ASN A 232 -15.79 -8.34 -2.84
N GLY A 233 -16.58 -7.92 -1.86
CA GLY A 233 -17.17 -8.81 -0.87
C GLY A 233 -18.16 -9.80 -1.49
N GLY A 234 -18.51 -10.82 -0.73
CA GLY A 234 -19.56 -11.78 -1.06
C GLY A 234 -20.90 -11.10 -1.32
N LEU A 235 -21.73 -11.67 -2.20
CA LEU A 235 -22.98 -11.06 -2.66
C LEU A 235 -23.93 -10.73 -1.49
N LEU A 236 -24.05 -11.61 -0.50
CA LEU A 236 -24.92 -11.37 0.66
C LEU A 236 -24.15 -10.64 1.77
N PHE A 237 -23.16 -11.32 2.36
CA PHE A 237 -22.38 -10.80 3.49
C PHE A 237 -20.91 -10.74 3.11
N GLY A 238 -20.31 -9.55 3.17
CA GLY A 238 -18.91 -9.39 2.85
C GLY A 238 -18.52 -7.95 2.65
N ALA A 239 -17.52 -7.48 3.40
CA ALA A 239 -16.92 -6.19 3.11
C ALA A 239 -16.11 -6.27 1.81
N GLY A 240 -16.07 -5.17 1.07
CA GLY A 240 -15.11 -5.01 -0.01
C GLY A 240 -13.68 -4.96 0.53
N GLY A 241 -12.73 -5.50 -0.22
CA GLY A 241 -11.32 -5.42 0.10
C GLY A 241 -10.78 -4.00 -0.05
N VAL A 242 -9.76 -3.65 0.71
CA VAL A 242 -9.09 -2.35 0.56
C VAL A 242 -8.28 -2.31 -0.73
N GLY A 243 -8.19 -1.14 -1.36
CA GLY A 243 -7.30 -0.90 -2.48
C GLY A 243 -5.83 -0.85 -2.05
N GLY A 244 -4.94 -1.30 -2.92
CA GLY A 244 -3.50 -1.28 -2.70
C GLY A 244 -2.91 0.12 -2.81
N VAL A 245 -1.85 0.40 -2.07
CA VAL A 245 -1.13 1.67 -2.14
C VAL A 245 -0.36 1.76 -3.47
N GLY A 246 -0.31 2.93 -4.08
CA GLY A 246 0.55 3.20 -5.24
C GLY A 246 2.03 3.23 -4.87
N GLY A 247 2.88 2.72 -5.74
CA GLY A 247 4.33 2.71 -5.56
C GLY A 247 4.94 4.09 -5.80
N ASP A 248 6.06 4.36 -5.14
CA ASP A 248 6.77 5.63 -5.28
C ASP A 248 7.49 5.71 -6.63
N GLY A 249 7.57 6.91 -7.21
CA GLY A 249 8.34 7.27 -8.40
C GLY A 249 9.58 8.09 -8.04
N VAL A 250 10.72 7.78 -8.67
CA VAL A 250 11.99 8.53 -8.50
C VAL A 250 12.64 8.81 -9.85
N ALA A 251 13.21 10.00 -10.01
CA ALA A 251 14.05 10.35 -11.15
C ALA A 251 15.23 11.22 -10.69
N PHE A 252 16.37 11.10 -11.37
CA PHE A 252 17.52 11.99 -11.17
C PHE A 252 17.54 13.16 -12.18
N LEU A 253 17.04 12.94 -13.41
CA LEU A 253 16.71 13.99 -14.38
C LEU A 253 15.38 13.65 -15.09
N GLY A 254 14.42 14.57 -15.09
CA GLY A 254 13.09 14.40 -15.72
C GLY A 254 11.95 14.26 -14.71
N THR A 255 10.77 13.82 -15.16
CA THR A 255 9.60 13.61 -14.29
C THR A 255 9.31 12.13 -14.14
N ALA A 256 9.13 11.70 -12.88
CA ALA A 256 8.75 10.34 -12.52
C ALA A 256 7.60 10.41 -11.50
N PRO A 257 6.34 10.26 -11.96
CA PRO A 257 5.20 10.28 -11.07
C PRO A 257 5.19 9.08 -10.12
N GLY A 258 4.63 9.28 -8.94
CA GLY A 258 4.18 8.16 -8.11
C GLY A 258 2.98 7.47 -8.72
N GLY A 259 2.84 6.17 -8.47
CA GLY A 259 1.71 5.38 -8.94
C GLY A 259 0.43 5.76 -8.20
N PRO A 260 -0.75 5.72 -8.85
CA PRO A 260 -2.01 5.92 -8.16
C PRO A 260 -2.32 4.77 -7.20
N GLY A 261 -3.09 5.05 -6.15
CA GLY A 261 -3.67 4.02 -5.29
C GLY A 261 -4.78 3.25 -5.99
N GLY A 262 -4.95 1.98 -5.62
CA GLY A 262 -6.02 1.13 -6.12
C GLY A 262 -7.37 1.49 -5.50
N ALA A 263 -8.46 1.27 -6.24
CA ALA A 263 -9.80 1.43 -5.71
C ALA A 263 -10.10 0.37 -4.63
N GLY A 264 -10.93 0.71 -3.64
CA GLY A 264 -11.53 -0.28 -2.75
C GLY A 264 -12.59 -1.11 -3.47
N GLY A 265 -12.75 -2.36 -3.06
CA GLY A 265 -13.77 -3.26 -3.59
C GLY A 265 -15.17 -2.93 -3.10
N ALA A 266 -16.19 -3.33 -3.84
CA ALA A 266 -17.58 -3.17 -3.40
C ALA A 266 -17.92 -4.15 -2.26
N GLY A 267 -18.77 -3.72 -1.33
CA GLY A 267 -19.38 -4.61 -0.34
C GLY A 267 -20.52 -5.44 -0.93
N GLY A 268 -20.92 -6.49 -0.22
CA GLY A 268 -22.14 -7.26 -0.47
C GLY A 268 -23.42 -6.50 -0.15
N LEU A 269 -24.57 -7.17 -0.27
CA LEU A 269 -25.88 -6.62 0.09
C LEU A 269 -25.90 -6.03 1.50
N PHE A 270 -25.22 -6.68 2.45
CA PHE A 270 -25.10 -6.23 3.84
C PHE A 270 -23.65 -5.85 4.21
N GLY A 271 -22.81 -5.61 3.21
CA GLY A 271 -21.39 -5.35 3.38
C GLY A 271 -21.03 -3.89 3.16
N VAL A 272 -20.00 -3.44 3.87
CA VAL A 272 -19.41 -2.11 3.64
C VAL A 272 -18.47 -2.14 2.43
N GLY A 273 -18.33 -1.00 1.77
CA GLY A 273 -17.32 -0.82 0.73
C GLY A 273 -15.90 -0.77 1.31
N GLY A 274 -14.92 -1.28 0.56
CA GLY A 274 -13.51 -1.22 0.96
C GLY A 274 -12.93 0.18 0.81
N ALA A 275 -11.95 0.55 1.64
CA ALA A 275 -11.25 1.82 1.47
C ALA A 275 -10.39 1.83 0.20
N GLY A 276 -10.22 2.98 -0.44
CA GLY A 276 -9.25 3.19 -1.51
C GLY A 276 -7.81 3.26 -0.98
N GLY A 277 -6.85 2.82 -1.79
CA GLY A 277 -5.43 2.88 -1.47
C GLY A 277 -4.87 4.30 -1.62
N ALA A 278 -3.83 4.64 -0.85
CA ALA A 278 -3.13 5.90 -1.03
C ALA A 278 -2.32 5.93 -2.34
N GLY A 279 -2.07 7.12 -2.89
CA GLY A 279 -1.11 7.29 -3.98
C GLY A 279 0.35 7.10 -3.50
N GLY A 280 1.26 6.88 -4.45
CA GLY A 280 2.71 6.85 -4.22
C GLY A 280 3.36 8.22 -4.38
N ILE A 281 4.49 8.45 -3.72
CA ILE A 281 5.22 9.72 -3.79
C ILE A 281 5.88 9.85 -5.18
N GLY A 282 5.84 11.04 -5.80
CA GLY A 282 6.68 11.35 -6.95
C GLY A 282 7.80 12.29 -6.54
N LEU A 283 9.04 11.81 -6.35
CA LEU A 283 10.12 12.64 -5.76
C LEU A 283 10.52 13.84 -6.65
N VAL A 284 10.47 13.67 -7.97
CA VAL A 284 10.79 14.71 -8.98
C VAL A 284 9.67 14.80 -10.03
N GLY A 285 8.47 14.33 -9.67
CA GLY A 285 7.29 14.29 -10.52
C GLY A 285 6.02 14.45 -9.70
N ASN A 286 4.87 14.21 -10.33
CA ASN A 286 3.59 14.33 -9.63
C ASN A 286 3.42 13.22 -8.59
N GLY A 287 2.78 13.53 -7.48
CA GLY A 287 2.31 12.51 -6.55
C GLY A 287 1.19 11.69 -7.19
N GLY A 288 1.14 10.40 -6.85
CA GLY A 288 0.05 9.52 -7.23
C GLY A 288 -1.27 9.98 -6.61
N ALA A 289 -2.36 9.86 -7.38
CA ALA A 289 -3.70 10.08 -6.83
C ALA A 289 -4.10 8.94 -5.88
N GLY A 290 -4.93 9.23 -4.89
CA GLY A 290 -5.56 8.22 -4.07
C GLY A 290 -6.63 7.45 -4.84
N GLY A 291 -6.82 6.18 -4.51
CA GLY A 291 -7.87 5.34 -5.06
C GLY A 291 -9.23 5.70 -4.48
N SER A 292 -10.30 5.48 -5.24
CA SER A 292 -11.67 5.66 -4.73
C SER A 292 -12.02 4.59 -3.70
N GLY A 293 -12.84 4.93 -2.70
CA GLY A 293 -13.50 3.95 -1.85
C GLY A 293 -14.54 3.14 -2.62
N GLY A 294 -14.74 1.90 -2.20
CA GLY A 294 -15.75 1.00 -2.77
C GLY A 294 -17.15 1.34 -2.30
N SER A 295 -18.15 0.96 -3.09
CA SER A 295 -19.56 1.15 -2.73
C SER A 295 -20.11 0.01 -1.89
N ALA A 296 -21.06 0.29 -1.01
CA ALA A 296 -21.98 -0.71 -0.47
C ALA A 296 -23.21 -0.86 -1.39
N LEU A 297 -23.99 -1.94 -1.22
CA LEU A 297 -25.12 -2.27 -2.12
C LEU A 297 -26.49 -1.93 -1.52
N LEU A 298 -27.00 -2.71 -0.57
CA LEU A 298 -28.32 -2.49 0.02
C LEU A 298 -28.19 -1.82 1.39
N TRP A 299 -27.32 -2.37 2.22
CA TRP A 299 -26.94 -1.89 3.55
C TRP A 299 -25.43 -1.77 3.64
N GLY A 300 -24.98 -0.85 4.50
CA GLY A 300 -23.57 -0.67 4.82
C GLY A 300 -23.04 0.67 4.30
N ASP A 301 -21.94 1.08 4.90
CA ASP A 301 -21.30 2.35 4.56
C ASP A 301 -20.44 2.21 3.30
N GLY A 302 -20.29 3.31 2.58
CA GLY A 302 -19.31 3.42 1.52
C GLY A 302 -17.89 3.48 2.08
N GLY A 303 -16.92 2.91 1.37
CA GLY A 303 -15.52 2.96 1.77
C GLY A 303 -14.93 4.37 1.66
N ALA A 304 -13.98 4.71 2.52
CA ALA A 304 -13.26 5.98 2.39
C ALA A 304 -12.39 6.01 1.12
N GLY A 305 -12.24 7.18 0.51
CA GLY A 305 -11.25 7.42 -0.53
C GLY A 305 -9.84 7.44 0.03
N GLY A 306 -8.88 6.93 -0.74
CA GLY A 306 -7.47 6.98 -0.40
C GLY A 306 -6.91 8.39 -0.53
N ALA A 307 -5.89 8.71 0.25
CA ALA A 307 -5.23 10.00 0.12
C ALA A 307 -4.36 10.06 -1.14
N GLY A 308 -4.12 11.26 -1.68
CA GLY A 308 -3.11 11.47 -2.71
C GLY A 308 -1.69 11.22 -2.19
N ALA A 309 -0.68 11.77 -2.84
CA ALA A 309 0.69 11.74 -2.33
C ALA A 309 1.48 12.99 -2.72
N LEU A 310 2.63 13.20 -2.10
CA LEU A 310 3.48 14.35 -2.40
C LEU A 310 3.99 14.28 -3.86
N GLY A 311 3.89 15.39 -4.58
CA GLY A 311 4.64 15.63 -5.81
C GLY A 311 5.84 16.54 -5.51
N GLY A 312 7.03 16.08 -5.87
CA GLY A 312 8.29 16.75 -5.60
C GLY A 312 8.92 17.38 -6.85
N GLY A 313 9.90 18.25 -6.64
CA GLY A 313 10.52 19.07 -7.68
C GLY A 313 9.78 20.39 -7.94
N ALA A 314 10.41 21.30 -8.70
CA ALA A 314 9.91 22.67 -8.92
C ALA A 314 8.57 22.75 -9.68
N THR A 315 8.15 21.66 -10.33
CA THR A 315 6.89 21.56 -11.11
C THR A 315 5.98 20.42 -10.65
N GLY A 316 6.31 19.72 -9.57
CA GLY A 316 5.55 18.55 -9.10
C GLY A 316 4.19 18.95 -8.53
N VAL A 317 3.12 18.37 -9.07
CA VAL A 317 1.77 18.53 -8.50
C VAL A 317 1.54 17.44 -7.46
N GLY A 318 0.99 17.80 -6.30
CA GLY A 318 0.53 16.83 -5.33
C GLY A 318 -0.60 15.96 -5.90
N GLY A 319 -0.63 14.69 -5.51
CA GLY A 319 -1.69 13.77 -5.89
C GLY A 319 -3.03 14.21 -5.33
N ALA A 320 -4.09 14.05 -6.13
CA ALA A 320 -5.45 14.26 -5.68
C ALA A 320 -5.89 13.14 -4.72
N GLY A 321 -6.75 13.47 -3.77
CA GLY A 321 -7.43 12.47 -2.95
C GLY A 321 -8.48 11.70 -3.77
N GLY A 322 -8.67 10.43 -3.42
CA GLY A 322 -9.69 9.56 -4.01
C GLY A 322 -11.09 9.89 -3.48
N ASN A 323 -12.11 9.67 -4.28
CA ASN A 323 -13.49 9.86 -3.85
C ASN A 323 -13.91 8.80 -2.83
N GLY A 324 -14.75 9.16 -1.87
CA GLY A 324 -15.44 8.21 -1.01
C GLY A 324 -16.50 7.42 -1.77
N GLY A 325 -16.70 6.18 -1.34
CA GLY A 325 -17.68 5.26 -1.92
C GLY A 325 -19.11 5.60 -1.53
N THR A 326 -20.06 5.19 -2.35
CA THR A 326 -21.49 5.34 -2.04
C THR A 326 -21.92 4.31 -0.99
N ALA A 327 -22.78 4.72 -0.07
CA ALA A 327 -23.44 3.82 0.87
C ALA A 327 -24.42 2.85 0.19
N GLY A 328 -24.92 1.90 0.96
CA GLY A 328 -26.02 1.04 0.57
C GLY A 328 -27.32 1.82 0.41
N LEU A 329 -28.19 1.36 -0.50
CA LEU A 329 -29.41 2.06 -0.90
C LEU A 329 -30.36 2.41 0.27
N LEU A 330 -30.46 1.56 1.30
CA LEU A 330 -31.45 1.71 2.38
C LEU A 330 -30.83 2.32 3.63
N PHE A 331 -29.69 1.77 4.07
CA PHE A 331 -29.00 2.20 5.27
C PHE A 331 -27.49 2.29 5.02
N GLY A 332 -26.90 3.40 5.45
CA GLY A 332 -25.45 3.57 5.47
C GLY A 332 -25.03 5.00 5.16
N ALA A 333 -23.88 5.37 5.70
CA ALA A 333 -23.21 6.62 5.43
C ALA A 333 -22.34 6.53 4.17
N GLY A 334 -22.25 7.62 3.43
CA GLY A 334 -21.29 7.73 2.34
C GLY A 334 -19.86 7.76 2.88
N GLY A 335 -18.91 7.18 2.14
CA GLY A 335 -17.51 7.22 2.53
C GLY A 335 -16.92 8.62 2.45
N ALA A 336 -15.98 8.95 3.33
CA ALA A 336 -15.26 10.23 3.23
C ALA A 336 -14.35 10.26 1.98
N GLY A 337 -14.20 11.44 1.37
CA GLY A 337 -13.19 11.68 0.35
C GLY A 337 -11.79 11.73 0.96
N GLY A 338 -10.80 11.19 0.24
CA GLY A 338 -9.40 11.30 0.60
C GLY A 338 -8.88 12.72 0.44
N PHE A 339 -7.88 13.09 1.22
CA PHE A 339 -7.26 14.41 1.10
C PHE A 339 -6.23 14.43 -0.04
N GLY A 340 -6.08 15.60 -0.68
CA GLY A 340 -4.98 15.88 -1.60
C GLY A 340 -3.71 16.25 -0.85
N PHE A 341 -2.56 16.15 -1.50
CA PHE A 341 -1.24 16.42 -0.88
C PHE A 341 -0.52 17.64 -1.48
N GLY A 342 0.54 18.07 -0.78
CA GLY A 342 1.31 19.28 -1.11
C GLY A 342 2.13 19.21 -2.42
N GLY A 343 2.70 20.35 -2.82
CA GLY A 343 3.38 20.57 -4.11
C GLY A 343 2.76 21.78 -4.80
N ALA A 344 2.30 21.64 -6.04
CA ALA A 344 1.29 22.55 -6.61
C ALA A 344 -0.16 22.30 -6.14
N GLY A 345 -0.33 21.65 -4.97
CA GLY A 345 -1.60 21.38 -4.29
C GLY A 345 -2.55 20.41 -5.01
N GLY A 346 -2.59 19.14 -4.59
CA GLY A 346 -3.56 18.16 -5.09
C GLY A 346 -4.98 18.44 -4.60
N ALA A 347 -6.00 18.24 -5.44
CA ALA A 347 -7.39 18.40 -5.01
C ALA A 347 -7.81 17.34 -3.98
N GLY A 348 -8.73 17.68 -3.08
CA GLY A 348 -9.39 16.71 -2.21
C GLY A 348 -10.44 15.91 -2.96
N GLY A 349 -10.66 14.67 -2.51
CA GLY A 349 -11.65 13.76 -3.07
C GLY A 349 -13.07 14.11 -2.65
N LEU A 350 -14.05 13.76 -3.48
CA LEU A 350 -15.45 13.95 -3.14
C LEU A 350 -15.91 13.00 -2.03
N GLY A 351 -16.82 13.47 -1.18
CA GLY A 351 -17.54 12.62 -0.24
C GLY A 351 -18.61 11.75 -0.92
N GLY A 352 -18.77 10.53 -0.45
CA GLY A 352 -19.71 9.53 -0.94
C GLY A 352 -21.15 9.87 -0.60
N LYS A 353 -22.10 9.42 -1.42
CA LYS A 353 -23.54 9.61 -1.16
C LYS A 353 -24.04 8.61 -0.11
N ALA A 354 -24.99 9.05 0.73
CA ALA A 354 -25.64 8.20 1.72
C ALA A 354 -26.75 7.34 1.12
N GLY A 355 -27.24 6.38 1.90
CA GLY A 355 -28.48 5.65 1.62
C GLY A 355 -29.73 6.47 1.93
N LEU A 356 -30.89 5.80 1.91
CA LEU A 356 -32.15 6.40 2.34
C LEU A 356 -32.05 6.93 3.78
N ILE A 357 -31.43 6.16 4.66
CA ILE A 357 -31.09 6.51 6.04
C ILE A 357 -29.57 6.47 6.21
N GLY A 358 -28.97 7.63 6.43
CA GLY A 358 -27.54 7.78 6.67
C GLY A 358 -27.02 9.16 6.27
N ASP A 359 -25.82 9.48 6.74
CA ASP A 359 -25.17 10.76 6.46
C ASP A 359 -24.34 10.70 5.18
N GLY A 360 -24.27 11.81 4.46
CA GLY A 360 -23.32 11.95 3.36
C GLY A 360 -21.88 11.97 3.87
N GLY A 361 -20.95 11.41 3.10
CA GLY A 361 -19.54 11.42 3.47
C GLY A 361 -18.92 12.81 3.35
N ASP A 362 -17.98 13.17 4.22
CA ASP A 362 -17.27 14.44 4.10
C ASP A 362 -16.37 14.46 2.85
N GLY A 363 -16.22 15.63 2.24
CA GLY A 363 -15.23 15.86 1.18
C GLY A 363 -13.81 16.00 1.75
N GLY A 364 -12.82 15.52 1.02
CA GLY A 364 -11.41 15.59 1.41
C GLY A 364 -10.86 17.01 1.29
N ALA A 365 -9.91 17.38 2.15
CA ALA A 365 -9.21 18.65 2.04
C ALA A 365 -8.29 18.70 0.80
N GLY A 366 -8.14 19.88 0.22
CA GLY A 366 -7.13 20.15 -0.80
C GLY A 366 -5.73 20.28 -0.19
N GLY A 367 -4.71 19.91 -0.97
CA GLY A 367 -3.31 20.00 -0.58
C GLY A 367 -2.71 21.39 -0.76
N ASN A 368 -1.72 21.73 0.06
CA ASN A 368 -1.08 23.05 0.00
C ASN A 368 -0.20 23.25 -1.24
N GLY A 369 -0.35 24.39 -1.89
CA GLY A 369 0.46 24.88 -3.01
C GLY A 369 1.66 25.71 -2.54
N THR A 370 2.88 25.20 -2.62
CA THR A 370 4.09 25.99 -2.32
C THR A 370 4.54 26.75 -3.57
N GLY A 371 4.28 28.06 -3.63
CA GLY A 371 4.60 28.88 -4.81
C GLY A 371 3.68 28.64 -6.01
N ALA A 372 2.53 27.99 -5.79
CA ALA A 372 1.53 27.63 -6.78
C ALA A 372 0.13 27.72 -6.16
N LYS A 373 -0.92 27.54 -6.98
CA LYS A 373 -2.30 27.49 -6.50
C LYS A 373 -2.47 26.33 -5.50
N GLY A 374 -3.24 26.56 -4.44
CA GLY A 374 -3.64 25.48 -3.52
C GLY A 374 -4.69 24.53 -4.13
N GLY A 375 -4.68 23.28 -3.68
CA GLY A 375 -5.65 22.27 -4.12
C GLY A 375 -7.07 22.63 -3.70
N ASP A 376 -8.05 22.37 -4.56
CA ASP A 376 -9.45 22.57 -4.20
C ASP A 376 -9.90 21.52 -3.17
N GLY A 377 -10.74 21.91 -2.22
CA GLY A 377 -11.41 20.97 -1.32
C GLY A 377 -12.52 20.19 -2.04
N GLY A 378 -12.68 18.92 -1.69
CA GLY A 378 -13.72 18.06 -2.26
C GLY A 378 -15.11 18.43 -1.74
N ALA A 379 -16.14 18.28 -2.57
CA ALA A 379 -17.51 18.46 -2.12
C ALA A 379 -17.97 17.32 -1.21
N GLY A 380 -18.85 17.64 -0.26
CA GLY A 380 -19.50 16.65 0.61
C GLY A 380 -20.56 15.80 -0.10
N GLY A 381 -20.80 14.64 0.48
CA GLY A 381 -21.82 13.68 0.10
C GLY A 381 -23.23 14.16 0.43
N GLY A 382 -24.22 13.80 -0.40
CA GLY A 382 -25.61 14.08 -0.09
C GLY A 382 -26.28 12.94 0.67
N ALA A 383 -27.23 13.27 1.54
CA ALA A 383 -28.19 12.35 2.14
C ALA A 383 -29.55 12.40 1.39
N ILE A 384 -30.45 11.45 1.68
CA ILE A 384 -31.72 11.29 0.94
C ILE A 384 -32.95 11.58 1.82
N LEU A 385 -33.34 10.67 2.73
CA LEU A 385 -34.55 10.81 3.54
C LEU A 385 -34.22 11.22 4.97
N VAL A 386 -33.37 10.45 5.65
CA VAL A 386 -32.91 10.74 7.02
C VAL A 386 -31.40 10.79 7.04
N GLY A 387 -30.84 11.88 7.56
CA GLY A 387 -29.39 12.07 7.66
C GLY A 387 -28.93 13.41 7.09
N ASN A 388 -27.79 13.86 7.58
CA ASN A 388 -27.17 15.12 7.19
C ASN A 388 -26.32 14.94 5.93
N GLY A 389 -26.16 16.02 5.17
CA GLY A 389 -25.13 16.07 4.13
C GLY A 389 -23.74 16.12 4.75
N GLY A 390 -22.76 15.54 4.08
CA GLY A 390 -21.36 15.62 4.48
C GLY A 390 -20.81 17.03 4.28
N ASN A 391 -19.83 17.42 5.08
CA ASN A 391 -19.16 18.70 4.95
C ASN A 391 -18.28 18.73 3.70
N GLY A 392 -18.10 19.91 3.12
CA GLY A 392 -17.08 20.14 2.10
C GLY A 392 -15.69 20.19 2.71
N GLY A 393 -14.69 19.73 1.97
CA GLY A 393 -13.30 19.80 2.35
C GLY A 393 -12.75 21.22 2.29
N ASN A 394 -11.81 21.54 3.17
CA ASN A 394 -11.12 22.83 3.15
C ASN A 394 -10.25 22.97 1.89
N ALA A 395 -10.08 24.20 1.43
CA ALA A 395 -9.11 24.54 0.41
C ALA A 395 -7.67 24.33 0.93
N GLY A 396 -6.77 23.95 0.03
CA GLY A 396 -5.34 24.02 0.29
C GLY A 396 -4.85 25.47 0.22
N SER A 397 -3.90 25.82 1.08
CA SER A 397 -3.26 27.15 1.03
C SER A 397 -2.37 27.28 -0.21
N GLY A 398 -2.33 28.44 -0.89
CA GLY A 398 -1.43 28.67 -2.02
C GLY A 398 -1.52 30.11 -2.58
N THR A 399 -0.90 30.36 -3.72
CA THR A 399 -0.96 31.67 -4.40
C THR A 399 -1.56 31.54 -5.81
N PRO A 400 -2.90 31.65 -5.96
CA PRO A 400 -3.93 31.83 -4.92
C PRO A 400 -4.27 30.53 -4.14
N ASN A 401 -5.06 30.62 -3.08
CA ASN A 401 -5.60 29.45 -2.39
C ASN A 401 -6.46 28.59 -3.34
N GLY A 402 -6.69 27.34 -2.93
CA GLY A 402 -7.72 26.51 -3.51
C GLY A 402 -9.12 27.06 -3.26
N SER A 403 -10.10 26.45 -3.92
CA SER A 403 -11.52 26.67 -3.67
C SER A 403 -11.98 25.76 -2.54
N ALA A 404 -12.79 26.28 -1.62
CA ALA A 404 -13.43 25.45 -0.62
C ALA A 404 -14.44 24.48 -1.25
N GLY A 405 -14.49 23.26 -0.73
CA GLY A 405 -15.49 22.27 -1.10
C GLY A 405 -16.89 22.69 -0.66
N THR A 406 -17.90 22.40 -1.48
CA THR A 406 -19.30 22.64 -1.10
C THR A 406 -19.78 21.58 -0.13
N GLY A 407 -20.59 21.97 0.86
CA GLY A 407 -21.30 21.02 1.71
C GLY A 407 -22.37 20.25 0.93
N GLY A 408 -22.55 18.99 1.27
CA GLY A 408 -23.57 18.13 0.67
C GLY A 408 -24.99 18.49 1.13
N ALA A 409 -25.97 18.16 0.31
CA ALA A 409 -27.38 18.33 0.68
C ALA A 409 -27.78 17.34 1.81
N GLY A 410 -28.52 17.83 2.80
CA GLY A 410 -29.18 16.97 3.79
C GLY A 410 -30.39 16.26 3.21
N GLY A 411 -30.81 15.19 3.87
CA GLY A 411 -32.07 14.53 3.55
C GLY A 411 -33.28 15.36 3.98
N LEU A 412 -34.48 14.88 3.66
CA LEU A 412 -35.74 15.53 4.08
C LEU A 412 -35.79 15.79 5.61
N LEU A 413 -35.22 14.86 6.38
CA LEU A 413 -35.04 14.95 7.83
C LEU A 413 -33.53 15.04 8.18
N GLY A 414 -32.88 16.09 7.68
CA GLY A 414 -31.46 16.35 7.95
C GLY A 414 -31.03 17.77 7.62
N LYS A 415 -29.82 18.14 8.03
CA LYS A 415 -29.19 19.41 7.67
C LYS A 415 -28.23 19.25 6.49
N ASN A 416 -28.07 20.31 5.71
CA ASN A 416 -26.97 20.38 4.75
C ASN A 416 -25.62 20.38 5.49
N GLY A 417 -24.61 19.80 4.86
CA GLY A 417 -23.23 19.92 5.31
C GLY A 417 -22.72 21.35 5.18
N MET A 418 -21.70 21.68 5.96
CA MET A 418 -21.04 22.98 5.87
C MET A 418 -20.11 23.01 4.66
N ASN A 419 -19.94 24.19 4.06
CA ASN A 419 -18.86 24.40 3.09
C ASN A 419 -17.51 24.36 3.82
N GLY A 420 -16.47 23.94 3.11
CA GLY A 420 -15.11 24.00 3.59
C GLY A 420 -14.63 25.43 3.83
N LEU A 421 -13.53 25.55 4.55
CA LEU A 421 -12.83 26.81 4.75
C LEU A 421 -11.93 27.15 3.54
N PRO A 422 -11.72 28.45 3.25
CA PRO A 422 -10.84 28.92 2.17
C PRO A 422 -9.35 28.84 2.50
#